data_AF-A0A4S1F0F4-F1
#
_entry.id   AF-A0A4S1F0F4-F1
#
_cell.length_a   1.000
_cell.length_b   1.000
_cell.length_c   1.000
_cell.angle_alpha   90.00
_cell.angle_beta   90.00
_cell.angle_gamma   90.00
#
_symmetry.space_group_name_H-M   'P 1'
#
loop_
_entity.id
_entity.type
_entity.pdbx_description
1 polymer ?
#
loop_
_entity_poly.entity_id
_entity_poly.type
_entity_poly.pdbx_seq_one_letter_code
_entity_poly.pdbx_strand_id
1 'polypeptide(L)' 'MSDRTKITLRPATDSDAAAIAKVLRASLNALDWMPALHTPEEDLFFIRDILLPNQQVTVAVAGEHIVGFIAVNGEWV' A
#
# COMPACT_ATOMS: atom_id res chain seq x y z
N MET A 1 -24.12 -14.90 7.38
CA MET A 1 -22.84 -14.33 7.86
C MET A 1 -21.95 -14.12 6.65
N SER A 2 -21.82 -12.89 6.15
CA SER A 2 -20.91 -12.62 5.03
C SER A 2 -19.49 -13.03 5.40
N ASP A 3 -18.84 -13.77 4.50
CA ASP A 3 -17.49 -14.27 4.62
C ASP A 3 -16.51 -13.11 4.88
N ARG A 4 -16.01 -12.99 6.11
CA ARG A 4 -15.19 -11.86 6.56
C ARG A 4 -13.73 -11.93 6.11
N THR A 5 -13.29 -12.95 5.36
CA THR A 5 -11.83 -13.21 5.34
C THR A 5 -11.27 -13.78 4.03
N LYS A 6 -11.93 -13.60 2.89
CA LYS A 6 -11.23 -13.91 1.63
C LYS A 6 -10.31 -12.76 1.25
N ILE A 7 -9.03 -12.92 1.56
CA ILE A 7 -7.95 -12.07 1.05
C ILE A 7 -7.40 -12.69 -0.23
N THR A 8 -7.34 -11.92 -1.30
CA THR A 8 -6.63 -12.30 -2.53
C THR A 8 -5.37 -11.46 -2.66
N LEU A 9 -4.29 -12.08 -3.12
CA LEU A 9 -3.05 -11.40 -3.44
C LEU A 9 -2.96 -11.24 -4.95
N ARG A 10 -2.57 -10.05 -5.42
CA ARG A 10 -2.32 -9.79 -6.84
C ARG A 10 -1.22 -8.75 -7.03
N PRO A 11 -0.54 -8.74 -8.19
CA PRO A 11 0.32 -7.62 -8.56
C PRO A 11 -0.45 -6.30 -8.50
N ALA A 12 0.23 -5.25 -8.03
CA ALA A 12 -0.28 -3.90 -8.09
C ALA A 12 -0.26 -3.38 -9.54
N THR A 13 -1.12 -2.42 -9.80
CA THR A 13 -1.19 -1.64 -11.04
C THR A 13 -1.11 -0.16 -10.69
N ASP A 14 -0.84 0.70 -11.68
CA ASP A 14 -0.77 2.15 -11.48
C ASP A 14 -2.05 2.74 -10.88
N SER A 15 -3.20 2.13 -11.20
CA SER A 15 -4.51 2.56 -10.67
C SER A 15 -4.66 2.30 -9.16
N ASP A 16 -3.81 1.44 -8.58
CA ASP A 16 -3.83 1.13 -7.15
C ASP A 16 -3.09 2.18 -6.30
N ALA A 17 -2.33 3.08 -6.93
CA ALA A 17 -1.42 4.00 -6.23
C ALA A 17 -2.10 4.79 -5.10
N ALA A 18 -3.28 5.34 -5.36
CA ALA A 18 -4.03 6.11 -4.36
C ALA A 18 -4.55 5.25 -3.19
N ALA A 19 -4.88 3.98 -3.44
CA ALA A 19 -5.31 3.08 -2.38
C ALA A 19 -4.12 2.63 -1.52
N ILE A 20 -2.99 2.30 -2.15
CA ILE A 20 -1.75 1.93 -1.47
C ILE A 20 -1.23 3.08 -0.60
N ALA A 21 -1.23 4.32 -1.11
CA ALA A 21 -0.80 5.49 -0.33
C ALA A 21 -1.63 5.69 0.94
N LYS A 22 -2.95 5.47 0.86
CA LYS A 22 -3.85 5.53 2.03
C LYS A 22 -3.55 4.43 3.04
N VAL A 23 -3.26 3.21 2.56
CA VAL A 23 -2.87 2.09 3.42
C VAL A 23 -1.54 2.40 4.12
N LEU A 24 -0.51 2.85 3.39
CA LEU A 24 0.78 3.25 3.97
C LEU A 24 0.59 4.29 5.08
N ARG A 25 -0.15 5.37 4.80
CA ARG A 25 -0.44 6.41 5.79
C ARG A 25 -1.15 5.86 7.03
N ALA A 26 -2.18 5.05 6.83
CA ALA A 26 -2.93 4.47 7.94
C ALA A 26 -2.04 3.55 8.80
N SER A 27 -1.15 2.77 8.17
CA SER A 27 -0.19 1.91 8.86
C SER A 27 0.83 2.71 9.67
N LEU A 28 1.39 3.79 9.11
CA LEU A 28 2.35 4.64 9.81
C LEU A 28 1.69 5.41 10.96
N ASN A 29 0.48 5.93 10.75
CA ASN A 29 -0.28 6.64 11.80
C ASN A 29 -0.71 5.73 12.96
N ALA A 30 -0.70 4.41 12.78
CA ALA A 30 -0.98 3.46 13.85
C ALA A 30 0.24 3.21 14.75
N LEU A 31 1.42 3.74 14.41
CA LEU A 31 2.62 3.67 15.21
C LEU A 31 2.72 4.95 16.07
N ASP A 32 2.30 4.89 17.33
CA ASP A 32 2.25 6.06 18.24
C ASP A 32 3.59 6.82 18.38
N TRP A 33 4.70 6.15 18.11
CA TRP A 33 6.05 6.72 18.20
C TRP A 33 6.54 7.36 16.89
N MET A 34 5.87 7.11 15.76
CA MET A 34 6.30 7.56 14.45
C MET A 34 5.74 8.96 14.15
N PRO A 35 6.58 9.97 13.87
CA PRO A 35 6.08 11.27 13.43
C PRO A 35 5.47 11.18 12.03
N ALA A 36 4.42 11.97 11.78
CA ALA A 36 3.90 12.17 10.43
C ALA A 36 4.89 13.03 9.63
N LEU A 37 5.71 12.39 8.77
CA LEU A 37 6.75 13.06 8.00
C LEU A 37 6.26 13.67 6.69
N HIS A 38 5.29 13.01 6.05
CA HIS A 38 4.80 13.39 4.72
C HIS A 38 3.36 13.90 4.79
N THR A 39 2.96 14.67 3.78
CA THR A 39 1.58 15.03 3.45
C THR A 39 0.90 13.92 2.64
N PRO A 40 -0.45 13.85 2.59
CA PRO A 40 -1.14 12.85 1.77
C PRO A 40 -0.74 12.87 0.29
N GLU A 41 -0.45 14.05 -0.23
CA GLU A 41 0.00 14.27 -1.60
C GLU A 41 1.42 13.72 -1.82
N GLU A 42 2.31 13.88 -0.84
CA GLU A 42 3.67 13.32 -0.87
C GLU A 42 3.67 11.79 -0.77
N ASP A 43 2.77 11.20 0.03
CA ASP A 43 2.61 9.73 0.06
C ASP A 43 2.15 9.20 -1.31
N LEU A 44 1.17 9.87 -1.93
CA LEU A 44 0.70 9.50 -3.26
C LEU A 44 1.82 9.62 -4.30
N PHE A 45 2.58 10.72 -4.27
CA PHE A 45 3.72 10.93 -5.15
C PHE A 45 4.76 9.82 -4.97
N PHE A 46 5.11 9.49 -3.73
CA PHE A 46 6.04 8.40 -3.45
C PHE A 46 5.55 7.07 -4.03
N ILE A 47 4.29 6.70 -3.78
CA ILE A 47 3.76 5.44 -4.29
C ILE A 47 3.69 5.41 -5.81
N ARG A 48 3.12 6.45 -6.43
CA ARG A 48 2.87 6.52 -7.87
C ARG A 48 4.15 6.64 -8.68
N ASP A 49 5.03 7.57 -8.29
CA ASP A 49 6.14 8.01 -9.14
C ASP A 49 7.47 7.35 -8.75
N ILE A 50 7.58 6.80 -7.54
CA ILE A 50 8.83 6.20 -7.04
C ILE A 50 8.67 4.71 -6.78
N LEU A 51 7.71 4.27 -5.97
CA LEU A 51 7.64 2.87 -5.55
C LEU A 51 7.13 1.94 -6.66
N LEU A 52 5.95 2.21 -7.23
CA LEU A 52 5.34 1.34 -8.25
C LEU A 52 6.20 1.19 -9.53
N PRO A 53 6.84 2.24 -10.07
CA PRO A 53 7.65 2.09 -11.28
C PRO A 53 8.98 1.35 -11.05
N ASN A 54 9.48 1.32 -9.81
CA ASN A 54 10.84 0.83 -9.52
C ASN A 54 10.86 -0.49 -8.72
N GLN A 55 9.72 -0.99 -8.24
CA GLN A 55 9.65 -2.16 -7.36
C GLN A 55 8.54 -3.13 -7.76
N GLN A 56 8.71 -4.41 -7.41
CA GLN A 56 7.65 -5.40 -7.56
C GLN A 56 6.69 -5.30 -6.38
N VAL A 57 5.45 -4.89 -6.64
CA VAL A 57 4.46 -4.65 -5.59
C VAL A 57 3.32 -5.64 -5.70
N THR A 58 2.99 -6.30 -4.58
CA THR A 58 1.83 -7.16 -4.44
C THR A 58 0.87 -6.54 -3.44
N VAL A 59 -0.41 -6.42 -3.80
CA VAL A 59 -1.47 -5.93 -2.92
C VAL A 59 -2.29 -7.07 -2.36
N ALA A 60 -2.73 -6.92 -1.12
CA ALA A 60 -3.73 -7.75 -0.46
C ALA A 60 -5.10 -7.10 -0.58
N VAL A 61 -6.07 -7.81 -1.14
CA VAL A 61 -7.41 -7.29 -1.45
C VAL A 61 -8.46 -8.05 -0.65
N ALA A 62 -9.29 -7.30 0.08
CA ALA A 62 -10.48 -7.79 0.78
C ALA A 62 -11.73 -7.23 0.09
N GLY A 63 -12.44 -8.06 -0.67
CA GLY A 63 -13.54 -7.60 -1.54
C GLY A 63 -13.00 -6.68 -2.63
N GLU A 64 -13.37 -5.40 -2.58
CA GLU A 64 -12.91 -4.35 -3.52
C GLU A 64 -11.83 -3.43 -2.92
N HIS A 65 -11.42 -3.67 -1.68
CA HIS A 65 -10.50 -2.79 -0.96
C HIS A 65 -9.11 -3.39 -0.87
N ILE A 66 -8.10 -2.60 -1.20
CA ILE A 66 -6.71 -2.92 -0.84
C ILE A 66 -6.55 -2.65 0.66
N VAL A 67 -6.15 -3.68 1.39
CA VAL A 67 -5.99 -3.66 2.86
C VAL A 67 -4.53 -3.81 3.29
N GLY A 68 -3.62 -4.05 2.35
CA GLY A 68 -2.20 -4.23 2.60
C GLY A 68 -1.43 -4.29 1.29
N PHE A 69 -0.12 -4.09 1.35
CA PHE A 69 0.77 -4.32 0.23
C PHE A 69 2.15 -4.71 0.74
N ILE A 70 2.95 -5.32 -0.14
CA ILE A 70 4.38 -5.54 0.04
C ILE A 70 5.09 -5.10 -1.23
N ALA A 71 6.21 -4.40 -1.08
CA ALA A 71 7.05 -4.00 -2.18
C ALA A 71 8.40 -4.72 -2.04
N VAL A 72 8.91 -5.26 -3.15
CA VAL A 72 10.16 -6.01 -3.19
C VAL A 72 11.12 -5.31 -4.15
N ASN A 73 12.33 -5.04 -3.66
CA ASN A 73 13.44 -4.51 -4.46
C ASN A 73 14.64 -5.46 -4.37
N GLY A 74 14.76 -6.35 -5.37
CA GLY A 74 15.76 -7.42 -5.36
C GLY A 74 15.47 -8.43 -4.24
N GLU A 75 16.35 -8.48 -3.23
CA GLU A 75 16.24 -9.39 -2.08
C GLU A 75 15.67 -8.70 -0.81
N TRP A 76 15.20 -7.45 -0.93
CA TRP A 76 14.73 -6.62 0.20
C TRP A 76 13.23 -6.30 0.11
N VAL A 77 12.60 -6.14 1.28
CA VAL A 77 11.23 -5.65 1.50
C VAL A 77 11.21 -4.48 2.47
#